data_AF-A0A948D4R8-F1
#
_entry.id   AF-A0A948D4R8-F1
#
_cell.length_a   1.000
_cell.length_b   1.000
_cell.length_c   1.000
_cell.angle_alpha   90.00
_cell.angle_beta   90.00
_cell.angle_gamma   90.00
#
_symmetry.space_group_name_H-M   'P 1'
#
loop_
_entity.id
_entity.type
_entity.pdbx_description
1 polymer ?
#
loop_
_entity_poly.entity_id
_entity_poly.type
_entity_poly.pdbx_seq_one_letter_code
_entity_poly.pdbx_strand_id
1 'polypeptide(L)'
;MLKIISKKGLANNNENLKQNLNGLLGISIPKHLFSNDLVAEIADLGSKICKNFVIVLVDYPERFNWLLHDCKSRGEAAEHSLQLGLERKQGYYRALRKVGLHEKVPIWSWLRLAEETGYQRNKKVVIDFFFSDKFFHKEVIEQVLKNIGGKIDEAEKKLGRQFSQSELDEICHYFLEEIAGFFYLYFDLDYKIDIYPGANTNLVEGIYANKFPVLTERLGYDWTQRGWVEVGYTNS
;
A
#
# COMPACT_ATOMS: atom_id res chain seq x y z
N MET A 1 11.61 -15.71 -3.74
CA MET A 1 11.04 -15.17 -2.48
C MET A 1 12.20 -14.80 -1.54
N LEU A 2 12.48 -13.50 -1.40
CA LEU A 2 13.47 -12.99 -0.45
C LEU A 2 12.77 -12.68 0.87
N LYS A 3 13.15 -13.38 1.95
CA LYS A 3 12.65 -13.17 3.31
C LYS A 3 13.79 -12.59 4.15
N ILE A 4 13.77 -11.28 4.40
CA ILE A 4 14.73 -10.62 5.30
C ILE A 4 14.02 -10.38 6.64
N ILE A 5 14.45 -11.09 7.69
CA ILE A 5 13.83 -11.09 9.02
C ILE A 5 14.68 -10.28 10.00
N SER A 6 14.08 -9.21 10.53
CA SER A 6 14.45 -8.48 11.75
C SER A 6 15.73 -7.60 11.77
N LYS A 7 15.73 -6.61 12.69
CA LYS A 7 16.87 -5.79 13.13
C LYS A 7 18.15 -6.61 13.48
N LYS A 8 18.04 -7.93 13.72
CA LYS A 8 19.18 -8.83 14.00
C LYS A 8 19.61 -9.70 12.80
N GLY A 9 18.83 -9.73 11.71
CA GLY A 9 19.06 -10.62 10.56
C GLY A 9 19.68 -9.97 9.32
N LEU A 10 19.95 -8.66 9.35
CA LEU A 10 20.74 -7.98 8.30
C LEU A 10 22.15 -8.57 8.12
N ALA A 11 22.64 -9.35 9.09
CA ALA A 11 24.01 -9.82 9.13
C ALA A 11 24.31 -11.07 8.28
N ASN A 12 23.33 -11.91 7.92
CA ASN A 12 23.67 -13.28 7.48
C ASN A 12 23.13 -13.75 6.11
N ASN A 13 22.31 -12.99 5.38
CA ASN A 13 21.80 -13.45 4.08
C ASN A 13 22.03 -12.43 2.96
N ASN A 14 22.99 -12.75 2.09
CA ASN A 14 23.33 -12.14 0.81
C ASN A 14 23.84 -10.69 0.83
N GLU A 15 25.18 -10.53 0.90
CA GLU A 15 25.86 -9.27 0.57
C GLU A 15 25.51 -8.72 -0.82
N ASN A 16 25.06 -9.57 -1.74
CA ASN A 16 24.62 -9.20 -3.10
C ASN A 16 23.31 -8.38 -3.16
N LEU A 17 22.54 -8.28 -2.08
CA LEU A 17 21.32 -7.45 -2.03
C LEU A 17 21.62 -5.98 -1.76
N LYS A 18 22.80 -5.67 -1.19
CA LYS A 18 23.16 -4.30 -0.86
C LYS A 18 23.24 -3.49 -2.17
N GLN A 19 22.36 -2.49 -2.28
CA GLN A 19 22.45 -1.39 -3.26
C GLN A 19 22.14 -1.69 -4.74
N ASN A 20 21.56 -2.86 -5.07
CA ASN A 20 21.20 -3.18 -6.47
C ASN A 20 19.72 -3.02 -6.82
N LEU A 21 18.82 -2.98 -5.83
CA LEU A 21 17.36 -2.95 -6.03
C LEU A 21 16.73 -1.68 -5.46
N ASN A 22 15.64 -1.20 -6.07
CA ASN A 22 14.86 -0.11 -5.49
C ASN A 22 13.83 -0.67 -4.48
N GLY A 23 13.62 0.06 -3.39
CA GLY A 23 12.68 -0.32 -2.35
C GLY A 23 11.72 0.79 -1.98
N LEU A 24 10.60 0.41 -1.38
CA LEU A 24 9.56 1.33 -0.97
C LEU A 24 9.04 1.04 0.43
N LEU A 25 8.45 2.05 1.04
CA LEU A 25 7.56 1.94 2.19
C LEU A 25 6.20 2.54 1.81
N GLY A 26 5.15 1.74 1.78
CA GLY A 26 3.77 2.20 1.67
C GLY A 26 3.20 2.58 3.04
N ILE A 27 2.64 3.80 3.16
CA ILE A 27 2.03 4.30 4.41
C ILE A 27 0.55 4.58 4.18
N SER A 28 -0.31 3.79 4.81
CA SER A 28 -1.73 4.13 4.97
C SER A 28 -1.84 5.29 5.96
N ILE A 29 -2.31 6.45 5.48
CA ILE A 29 -2.29 7.73 6.21
C ILE A 29 -3.11 7.75 7.51
N PRO A 30 -4.20 6.96 7.69
CA PRO A 30 -4.95 6.95 8.95
C PRO A 30 -4.26 6.10 10.02
N LYS A 31 -3.33 5.20 9.65
CA LYS A 31 -2.72 4.27 10.61
C LYS A 31 -1.75 5.00 11.54
N HIS A 32 -2.02 4.90 12.85
CA HIS A 32 -1.15 5.43 13.90
C HIS A 32 0.19 4.70 14.02
N LEU A 33 0.33 3.51 13.42
CA LEU A 33 1.56 2.73 13.40
C LEU A 33 2.78 3.55 12.92
N PHE A 34 2.59 4.42 11.92
CA PHE A 34 3.67 5.15 11.27
C PHE A 34 3.97 6.48 11.99
N SER A 35 4.59 6.38 13.17
CA SER A 35 5.15 7.54 13.85
C SER A 35 6.29 8.17 13.03
N ASN A 36 6.58 9.45 13.28
CA ASN A 36 7.69 10.16 12.63
C ASN A 36 9.04 9.47 12.85
N ASP A 37 9.26 8.95 14.06
CA ASP A 37 10.50 8.28 14.45
C ASP A 37 10.63 6.92 13.75
N LEU A 38 9.54 6.13 13.72
CA LEU A 38 9.54 4.85 13.00
C LEU A 38 9.80 5.04 11.51
N VAL A 39 9.17 6.04 10.89
CA VAL A 39 9.40 6.33 9.46
C VAL A 39 10.86 6.73 9.20
N ALA A 40 11.46 7.52 10.09
CA ALA A 40 12.89 7.86 9.99
C ALA A 40 13.79 6.62 10.14
N GLU A 41 13.47 5.70 11.06
CA GLU A 41 14.20 4.43 11.22
C GLU A 41 14.12 3.55 9.98
N ILE A 42 12.91 3.39 9.41
CA ILE A 42 12.72 2.59 8.20
C ILE A 42 13.41 3.25 7.00
N ALA A 43 13.39 4.58 6.90
CA ALA A 43 14.08 5.31 5.85
C ALA A 43 15.61 5.17 5.94
N ASP A 44 16.18 5.20 7.15
CA ASP A 44 17.59 4.94 7.37
C ASP A 44 17.96 3.52 6.91
N LEU A 45 17.19 2.52 7.32
CA LEU A 45 17.37 1.14 6.86
C LEU A 45 17.29 1.03 5.33
N GLY A 46 16.19 1.52 4.74
CA GLY A 46 15.95 1.47 3.31
C GLY A 46 17.07 2.13 2.50
N SER A 47 17.58 3.28 2.96
CA SER A 47 18.68 3.99 2.32
C SER A 47 20.02 3.24 2.34
N LYS A 48 20.20 2.30 3.29
CA LYS A 48 21.43 1.49 3.41
C LYS A 48 21.38 0.24 2.54
N ILE A 49 20.19 -0.33 2.34
CA ILE A 49 20.04 -1.63 1.67
C ILE A 49 19.53 -1.52 0.23
N CYS A 50 18.83 -0.44 -0.13
CA CYS A 50 18.32 -0.22 -1.48
C CYS A 50 19.19 0.75 -2.27
N LYS A 51 19.18 0.62 -3.60
CA LYS A 51 19.77 1.58 -4.54
C LYS A 51 19.06 2.93 -4.46
N ASN A 52 17.74 2.88 -4.58
CA ASN A 52 16.83 4.00 -4.35
C ASN A 52 15.77 3.55 -3.34
N PHE A 53 15.39 4.43 -2.42
CA PHE A 53 14.33 4.15 -1.46
C PHE A 53 13.29 5.27 -1.48
N VAL A 54 12.00 4.91 -1.53
CA VAL A 54 10.90 5.88 -1.58
C VAL A 54 9.86 5.59 -0.51
N ILE A 55 9.29 6.65 0.05
CA ILE A 55 8.09 6.54 0.89
C ILE A 55 6.90 6.94 0.04
N VAL A 56 5.87 6.10 0.00
CA VAL A 56 4.62 6.38 -0.72
C VAL A 56 3.49 6.50 0.30
N LEU A 57 2.86 7.66 0.35
CA LEU A 57 1.66 7.90 1.17
C LEU A 57 0.44 7.45 0.37
N VAL A 58 -0.30 6.48 0.88
CA VAL A 58 -1.55 5.97 0.28
C VAL A 58 -2.68 6.94 0.60
N ASP A 59 -2.58 8.19 0.13
CA ASP A 59 -3.56 9.24 0.44
C ASP A 59 -4.77 9.19 -0.49
N TYR A 60 -4.58 8.99 -1.78
CA TYR A 60 -5.70 9.00 -2.74
C TYR A 60 -6.64 7.79 -2.59
N PRO A 61 -6.19 6.53 -2.51
CA PRO A 61 -7.08 5.38 -2.33
C PRO A 61 -7.89 5.43 -1.02
N GLU A 62 -7.34 6.00 0.05
CA GLU A 62 -8.01 6.09 1.36
C GLU A 62 -9.30 6.93 1.33
N ARG A 63 -9.55 7.72 0.28
CA ARG A 63 -10.83 8.43 0.08
C ARG A 63 -12.04 7.52 0.15
N PHE A 64 -11.92 6.26 -0.28
CA PHE A 64 -13.02 5.30 -0.21
C PHE A 64 -13.29 4.86 1.23
N ASN A 65 -12.27 4.79 2.08
CA ASN A 65 -12.44 4.54 3.51
C ASN A 65 -13.10 5.74 4.20
N TRP A 66 -12.84 6.96 3.74
CA TRP A 66 -13.50 8.16 4.23
C TRP A 66 -14.99 8.23 3.90
N LEU A 67 -15.48 7.48 2.91
CA LEU A 67 -16.92 7.32 2.66
C LEU A 67 -17.64 6.55 3.79
N LEU A 68 -16.91 5.78 4.60
CA LEU A 68 -17.44 5.12 5.80
C LEU A 68 -17.53 6.06 7.00
N HIS A 69 -16.94 7.25 6.89
CA HIS A 69 -16.97 8.28 7.92
C HIS A 69 -18.03 9.34 7.59
N ASP A 70 -18.05 10.45 8.32
CA ASP A 70 -19.10 11.46 8.21
C ASP A 70 -18.96 12.37 6.96
N CYS A 71 -18.20 11.95 5.94
CA CYS A 71 -18.06 12.67 4.67
C CYS A 71 -19.33 12.55 3.82
N LYS A 72 -19.81 13.67 3.29
CA LYS A 72 -21.08 13.74 2.54
C LYS A 72 -20.93 13.45 1.06
N SER A 73 -19.70 13.43 0.53
CA SER A 73 -19.42 13.20 -0.89
C SER A 73 -18.04 12.60 -1.14
N ARG A 74 -17.86 12.00 -2.32
CA ARG A 74 -16.55 11.55 -2.81
C ARG A 74 -15.52 12.68 -2.90
N GLY A 75 -15.97 13.90 -3.23
CA GLY A 75 -15.09 15.07 -3.30
C GLY A 75 -14.55 15.44 -1.92
N GLU A 76 -15.43 15.53 -0.92
CA GLU A 76 -15.05 15.79 0.47
C GLU A 76 -14.13 14.71 1.04
N ALA A 77 -14.44 13.44 0.77
CA ALA A 77 -13.62 12.31 1.18
C ALA A 77 -12.22 12.35 0.55
N ALA A 78 -12.11 12.74 -0.72
CA ALA A 78 -10.83 12.92 -1.41
C ALA A 78 -10.03 14.09 -0.84
N GLU A 79 -10.67 15.25 -0.64
CA GLU A 79 -10.03 16.43 -0.05
C GLU A 79 -9.50 16.13 1.36
N HIS A 80 -10.32 15.49 2.20
CA HIS A 80 -9.93 15.11 3.56
C HIS A 80 -8.71 14.17 3.55
N SER A 81 -8.74 13.15 2.69
CA SER A 81 -7.64 12.20 2.57
C SER A 81 -6.33 12.86 2.11
N LEU A 82 -6.41 13.74 1.11
CA LEU A 82 -5.25 14.47 0.59
C LEU A 82 -4.69 15.46 1.61
N GLN A 83 -5.56 16.14 2.36
CA GLN A 83 -5.15 17.07 3.42
C GLN A 83 -4.40 16.33 4.53
N LEU A 84 -4.94 15.21 5.02
CA LEU A 84 -4.24 14.38 6.00
C LEU A 84 -2.92 13.83 5.45
N GLY A 85 -2.89 13.42 4.18
CA GLY A 85 -1.67 12.99 3.49
C GLY A 85 -0.60 14.09 3.48
N LEU A 86 -0.98 15.34 3.19
CA LEU A 86 -0.08 16.49 3.21
C LEU A 86 0.49 16.76 4.61
N GLU A 87 -0.35 16.70 5.65
CA GLU A 87 0.08 16.88 7.04
C GLU A 87 1.10 15.81 7.47
N ARG A 88 0.81 14.55 7.15
CA ARG A 88 1.72 13.42 7.38
C ARG A 88 3.03 13.59 6.63
N LYS A 89 2.97 13.95 5.34
CA LYS A 89 4.14 14.24 4.49
C LYS A 89 5.05 15.26 5.14
N GLN A 90 4.50 16.38 5.62
CA GLN A 90 5.28 17.42 6.29
C GLN A 90 5.92 16.91 7.59
N GLY A 91 5.21 16.12 8.39
CA GLY A 91 5.73 15.47 9.59
C GLY A 91 6.95 14.59 9.29
N TYR A 92 6.82 13.72 8.30
CA TYR A 92 7.89 12.82 7.89
C TYR A 92 9.08 13.58 7.28
N TYR A 93 8.86 14.60 6.45
CA TYR A 93 9.95 15.44 5.96
C TYR A 93 10.76 16.09 7.09
N ARG A 94 10.09 16.59 8.15
CA ARG A 94 10.79 17.13 9.32
C ARG A 94 11.61 16.05 10.04
N ALA A 95 11.07 14.84 10.16
CA ALA A 95 11.79 13.71 10.76
C ALA A 95 13.03 13.32 9.94
N LEU A 96 12.88 13.17 8.62
CA LEU A 96 13.99 12.85 7.71
C LEU A 96 15.06 13.94 7.69
N ARG A 97 14.67 15.22 7.83
CA ARG A 97 15.64 16.32 7.91
C ARG A 97 16.51 16.21 9.15
N LYS A 98 15.95 15.83 10.31
CA LYS A 98 16.71 15.66 11.57
C LYS A 98 17.80 14.60 11.46
N VAL A 99 17.58 13.56 10.64
CA VAL A 99 18.53 12.46 10.42
C VAL A 99 19.32 12.60 9.11
N GLY A 100 19.23 13.73 8.41
CA GLY A 100 19.99 13.98 7.18
C GLY A 100 19.58 13.15 5.95
N LEU A 101 18.35 12.62 5.91
CA LEU A 101 17.85 11.75 4.82
C LEU A 101 16.87 12.45 3.85
N HIS A 102 16.44 13.67 4.16
CA HIS A 102 15.39 14.37 3.40
C HIS A 102 15.66 14.60 1.90
N GLU A 103 16.93 14.69 1.49
CA GLU A 103 17.32 14.80 0.07
C GLU A 103 17.49 13.43 -0.60
N LYS A 104 17.68 12.36 0.18
CA LYS A 104 17.95 11.01 -0.32
C LYS A 104 16.69 10.15 -0.46
N VAL A 105 15.71 10.37 0.42
CA VAL A 105 14.48 9.58 0.49
C VAL A 105 13.29 10.46 0.12
N PRO A 106 12.83 10.44 -1.14
CA PRO A 106 11.65 11.17 -1.53
C PRO A 106 10.38 10.61 -0.88
N ILE A 107 9.42 11.50 -0.63
CA ILE A 107 8.07 11.14 -0.15
C ILE A 107 7.05 11.48 -1.23
N TRP A 108 6.45 10.46 -1.82
CA TRP A 108 5.43 10.59 -2.85
C TRP A 108 4.03 10.47 -2.26
N SER A 109 3.11 11.23 -2.85
CA SER A 109 1.67 11.05 -2.68
C SER A 109 1.21 10.01 -3.70
N TRP A 110 0.25 9.16 -3.35
CA TRP A 110 -0.35 8.22 -4.28
C TRP A 110 -1.12 8.95 -5.39
N LEU A 111 -1.62 10.16 -5.12
CA LEU A 111 -2.26 10.99 -6.14
C LEU A 111 -1.34 11.22 -7.34
N ARG A 112 -0.03 11.38 -7.11
CA ARG A 112 0.95 11.47 -8.21
C ARG A 112 0.95 10.21 -9.07
N LEU A 113 0.91 9.03 -8.44
CA LEU A 113 0.85 7.76 -9.17
C LEU A 113 -0.47 7.63 -9.93
N ALA A 114 -1.55 8.20 -9.38
CA ALA A 114 -2.87 8.20 -10.01
C ALA A 114 -2.92 8.97 -11.34
N GLU A 115 -1.94 9.80 -11.66
CA GLU A 115 -1.90 10.51 -12.94
C GLU A 115 -1.11 9.76 -14.01
N GLU A 116 -0.42 8.67 -13.63
CA GLU A 116 0.46 7.93 -14.52
C GLU A 116 -0.29 6.93 -15.41
N THR A 117 0.09 6.85 -16.68
CA THR A 117 -0.60 5.97 -17.66
C THR A 117 -0.46 4.49 -17.29
N GLY A 118 0.71 4.06 -16.79
CA GLY A 118 0.94 2.68 -16.35
C GLY A 118 0.04 2.29 -15.19
N TYR A 119 -0.10 3.18 -14.20
CA TYR A 119 -1.04 2.99 -13.09
C TYR A 119 -2.50 2.88 -13.59
N GLN A 120 -2.93 3.80 -14.45
CA GLN A 120 -4.30 3.80 -14.97
C GLN A 120 -4.64 2.53 -15.76
N ARG A 121 -3.68 2.03 -16.56
CA ARG A 121 -3.80 0.74 -17.24
C ARG A 121 -4.01 -0.40 -16.23
N ASN A 122 -3.14 -0.49 -15.22
CA ASN A 122 -3.20 -1.57 -14.22
C ASN A 122 -4.49 -1.50 -13.40
N LYS A 123 -4.90 -0.29 -13.00
CA LYS A 123 -6.15 -0.03 -12.30
C LYS A 123 -7.35 -0.52 -13.11
N LYS A 124 -7.40 -0.21 -14.40
CA LYS A 124 -8.46 -0.69 -15.29
C LYS A 124 -8.49 -2.22 -15.33
N VAL A 125 -7.35 -2.88 -15.53
CA VAL A 125 -7.27 -4.36 -15.58
C VAL A 125 -7.78 -4.99 -14.28
N VAL A 126 -7.35 -4.48 -13.13
CA VAL A 126 -7.75 -5.01 -11.81
C VAL A 126 -9.25 -4.83 -11.56
N ILE A 127 -9.79 -3.64 -11.87
CA ILE A 127 -11.23 -3.34 -11.70
C ILE A 127 -12.09 -4.16 -12.66
N ASP A 128 -11.71 -4.24 -13.94
CA ASP A 128 -12.45 -5.05 -14.93
C ASP A 128 -12.43 -6.54 -14.52
N PHE A 129 -11.32 -7.03 -13.96
CA PHE A 129 -11.23 -8.40 -13.46
C PHE A 129 -12.11 -8.61 -12.22
N PHE A 130 -12.15 -7.66 -11.28
CA PHE A 130 -13.08 -7.66 -10.13
C PHE A 130 -14.54 -7.83 -10.54
N PHE A 131 -14.99 -7.14 -11.58
CA PHE A 131 -16.39 -7.26 -12.02
C PHE A 131 -16.67 -8.47 -12.93
N SER A 132 -15.64 -9.06 -13.55
CA SER A 132 -15.81 -10.20 -14.47
C SER A 132 -15.57 -11.57 -13.84
N ASP A 133 -14.80 -11.65 -12.75
CA ASP A 133 -14.48 -12.90 -12.08
C ASP A 133 -15.12 -12.97 -10.68
N LYS A 134 -16.10 -13.88 -10.52
CA LYS A 134 -16.87 -14.04 -9.28
C LYS A 134 -16.01 -14.49 -8.09
N PHE A 135 -14.95 -15.25 -8.34
CA PHE A 135 -14.10 -15.77 -7.27
C PHE A 135 -13.18 -14.68 -6.73
N PHE A 136 -12.54 -13.92 -7.61
CA PHE A 136 -11.74 -12.76 -7.26
C PHE A 136 -12.59 -11.67 -6.59
N HIS A 137 -13.79 -11.41 -7.10
CA HIS A 137 -14.77 -10.51 -6.47
C HIS A 137 -15.01 -10.86 -5.00
N LYS A 138 -15.38 -12.12 -4.74
CA LYS A 138 -15.61 -12.63 -3.38
C LYS A 138 -14.39 -12.48 -2.48
N GLU A 139 -13.21 -12.87 -2.97
CA GLU A 139 -11.96 -12.80 -2.20
C GLU A 139 -11.58 -11.36 -1.83
N VAL A 140 -11.79 -10.41 -2.74
CA VAL A 140 -11.57 -8.98 -2.48
C VAL A 140 -12.53 -8.49 -1.39
N ILE A 141 -13.81 -8.81 -1.49
CA ILE A 141 -14.82 -8.43 -0.49
C ILE A 141 -14.45 -9.01 0.89
N GLU A 142 -14.11 -10.30 0.97
CA GLU A 142 -13.71 -10.95 2.23
C GLU A 142 -12.45 -10.30 2.83
N GLN A 143 -11.46 -9.96 2.00
CA GLN A 143 -10.25 -9.28 2.44
C GLN A 143 -10.52 -7.86 2.96
N VAL A 144 -11.42 -7.13 2.32
CA VAL A 144 -11.85 -5.78 2.74
C VAL A 144 -12.59 -5.85 4.08
N LEU A 145 -13.56 -6.76 4.21
CA LEU A 145 -14.26 -6.99 5.48
C LEU A 145 -13.31 -7.40 6.60
N LYS A 146 -12.28 -8.19 6.32
CA LYS A 146 -11.25 -8.52 7.30
C LYS A 146 -10.42 -7.31 7.74
N ASN A 147 -10.09 -6.40 6.81
CA ASN A 147 -9.19 -5.28 7.07
C ASN A 147 -9.88 -4.10 7.73
N ILE A 148 -11.10 -3.79 7.31
CA ILE A 148 -11.85 -2.59 7.73
C ILE A 148 -13.29 -2.90 8.17
N GLY A 149 -13.65 -4.17 8.40
CA GLY A 149 -15.00 -4.57 8.81
C GLY A 149 -15.51 -3.85 10.04
N GLY A 150 -14.65 -3.58 11.03
CA GLY A 150 -15.04 -2.77 12.19
C GLY A 150 -15.51 -1.36 11.82
N LYS A 151 -14.89 -0.72 10.82
CA LYS A 151 -15.33 0.60 10.30
C LYS A 151 -16.66 0.50 9.55
N ILE A 152 -16.83 -0.59 8.79
CA ILE A 152 -18.06 -0.88 8.05
C ILE A 152 -19.22 -1.07 9.05
N ASP A 153 -19.04 -1.92 10.06
CA ASP A 153 -20.03 -2.18 11.11
C ASP A 153 -20.43 -0.89 11.86
N GLU A 154 -19.46 -0.02 12.14
CA GLU A 154 -19.71 1.28 12.77
C GLU A 154 -20.54 2.21 11.87
N ALA A 155 -20.23 2.26 10.57
CA ALA A 155 -20.97 3.05 9.59
C ALA A 155 -22.40 2.52 9.42
N GLU A 156 -22.60 1.20 9.32
CA GLU A 156 -23.92 0.58 9.24
C GLU A 156 -24.78 0.88 10.46
N LYS A 157 -24.19 0.86 11.67
CA LYS A 157 -24.88 1.25 12.91
C LYS A 157 -25.34 2.71 12.87
N LYS A 158 -24.51 3.62 12.39
CA LYS A 158 -24.88 5.05 12.24
C LYS A 158 -25.99 5.24 11.21
N LEU A 159 -25.97 4.48 10.11
CA LEU A 159 -26.97 4.54 9.04
C LEU A 159 -28.29 3.85 9.42
N GLY A 160 -28.27 2.94 10.41
CA GLY A 160 -29.43 2.12 10.77
C GLY A 160 -29.78 1.06 9.72
N ARG A 161 -28.84 0.70 8.84
CA ARG A 161 -29.00 -0.32 7.80
C ARG A 161 -27.66 -0.92 7.39
N GLN A 162 -27.71 -2.10 6.78
CA GLN A 162 -26.55 -2.71 6.12
C GLN A 162 -26.23 -2.02 4.80
N PHE A 163 -24.97 -2.10 4.38
CA PHE A 163 -24.56 -1.72 3.04
C PHE A 163 -25.07 -2.72 2.00
N SER A 164 -25.53 -2.18 0.88
CA SER A 164 -25.84 -2.95 -0.32
C SER A 164 -24.56 -3.48 -0.99
N GLN A 165 -24.71 -4.47 -1.88
CA GLN A 165 -23.57 -5.01 -2.64
C GLN A 165 -22.84 -3.92 -3.43
N SER A 166 -23.56 -2.99 -4.06
CA SER A 166 -22.94 -1.89 -4.82
C SER A 166 -22.13 -0.94 -3.93
N GLU A 167 -22.55 -0.73 -2.69
CA GLU A 167 -21.80 0.09 -1.73
C GLU A 167 -20.54 -0.64 -1.25
N LEU A 168 -20.64 -1.96 -0.99
CA LEU A 168 -19.46 -2.79 -0.69
C LEU A 168 -18.48 -2.84 -1.86
N ASP A 169 -18.98 -2.96 -3.09
CA ASP A 169 -18.17 -2.90 -4.30
C ASP A 169 -17.45 -1.55 -4.40
N GLU A 170 -18.15 -0.43 -4.14
CA GLU A 170 -17.57 0.91 -4.11
C GLU A 170 -16.47 1.03 -3.04
N ILE A 171 -16.71 0.53 -1.83
CA ILE A 171 -15.70 0.52 -0.76
C ILE A 171 -14.47 -0.27 -1.23
N CYS A 172 -14.65 -1.42 -1.89
CA CYS A 172 -13.54 -2.25 -2.38
C CYS A 172 -12.60 -1.53 -3.35
N HIS A 173 -13.02 -0.43 -3.99
CA HIS A 173 -12.13 0.35 -4.84
C HIS A 173 -10.88 0.85 -4.12
N TYR A 174 -10.90 1.06 -2.79
CA TYR A 174 -9.67 1.41 -2.04
C TYR A 174 -8.60 0.34 -2.24
N PHE A 175 -8.98 -0.92 -2.09
CA PHE A 175 -8.07 -2.05 -2.13
C PHE A 175 -7.68 -2.40 -3.56
N LEU A 176 -8.62 -2.28 -4.51
CA LEU A 176 -8.33 -2.48 -5.93
C LEU A 176 -7.34 -1.43 -6.46
N GLU A 177 -7.43 -0.18 -6.00
CA GLU A 177 -6.47 0.87 -6.34
C GLU A 177 -5.09 0.63 -5.69
N GLU A 178 -5.05 0.14 -4.44
CA GLU A 178 -3.80 -0.28 -3.81
C GLU A 178 -3.11 -1.41 -4.59
N ILE A 179 -3.85 -2.46 -4.94
CA ILE A 179 -3.38 -3.58 -5.78
C ILE A 179 -2.75 -3.02 -7.06
N ALA A 180 -3.48 -2.18 -7.81
CA ALA A 180 -2.99 -1.59 -9.05
C ALA A 180 -1.73 -0.74 -8.89
N GLY A 181 -1.63 0.04 -7.81
CA GLY A 181 -0.44 0.84 -7.55
C GLY A 181 0.76 0.02 -7.09
N PHE A 182 0.57 -1.07 -6.35
CA PHE A 182 1.65 -2.01 -6.10
C PHE A 182 2.20 -2.61 -7.40
N PHE A 183 1.34 -2.94 -8.37
CA PHE A 183 1.80 -3.38 -9.69
C PHE A 183 2.64 -2.33 -10.39
N TYR A 184 2.13 -1.11 -10.42
CA TYR A 184 2.82 0.00 -11.04
C TYR A 184 4.19 0.24 -10.39
N LEU A 185 4.25 0.29 -9.06
CA LEU A 185 5.49 0.50 -8.31
C LEU A 185 6.50 -0.62 -8.53
N TYR A 186 6.07 -1.88 -8.44
CA TYR A 186 6.98 -3.03 -8.45
C TYR A 186 7.51 -3.36 -9.84
N PHE A 187 6.69 -3.23 -10.87
CA PHE A 187 7.03 -3.73 -12.20
C PHE A 187 7.26 -2.63 -13.24
N ASP A 188 6.51 -1.52 -13.17
CA ASP A 188 6.72 -0.41 -14.12
C ASP A 188 7.82 0.55 -13.62
N LEU A 189 7.91 0.76 -12.31
CA LEU A 189 8.92 1.65 -11.68
C LEU A 189 10.07 0.90 -10.98
N ASP A 190 10.06 -0.43 -11.03
CA ASP A 190 11.14 -1.29 -10.52
C ASP A 190 11.44 -1.15 -9.00
N TYR A 191 10.43 -0.81 -8.18
CA TYR A 191 10.51 -0.77 -6.71
C TYR A 191 10.21 -2.12 -6.06
N LYS A 192 10.94 -3.15 -6.44
CA LYS A 192 10.65 -4.56 -6.13
C LYS A 192 10.72 -4.95 -4.65
N ILE A 193 11.27 -4.10 -3.78
CA ILE A 193 11.45 -4.39 -2.36
C ILE A 193 10.45 -3.59 -1.52
N ASP A 194 9.52 -4.28 -0.87
CA ASP A 194 8.63 -3.67 0.11
C ASP A 194 9.24 -3.76 1.52
N ILE A 195 9.46 -2.62 2.18
CA ILE A 195 9.97 -2.53 3.55
C ILE A 195 8.84 -2.07 4.46
N TYR A 196 8.25 -3.00 5.23
CA TYR A 196 7.02 -2.75 5.97
C TYR A 196 7.09 -3.28 7.42
N PRO A 197 6.56 -2.55 8.42
CA PRO A 197 6.56 -2.98 9.81
C PRO A 197 5.39 -3.92 10.16
N GLY A 198 5.12 -4.91 9.31
CA GLY A 198 4.03 -5.89 9.50
C GLY A 198 3.96 -6.94 8.40
N ALA A 199 3.05 -7.91 8.57
CA ALA A 199 2.81 -8.95 7.59
C ALA A 199 1.96 -8.45 6.40
N ASN A 200 2.23 -8.98 5.20
CA ASN A 200 1.38 -8.77 4.03
C ASN A 200 0.01 -9.45 4.23
N THR A 201 -1.00 -9.01 3.46
CA THR A 201 -2.32 -9.65 3.48
C THR A 201 -2.32 -10.94 2.66
N ASN A 202 -3.13 -11.93 3.08
CA ASN A 202 -3.22 -13.25 2.43
C ASN A 202 -3.65 -13.15 0.96
N LEU A 203 -4.53 -12.20 0.60
CA LEU A 203 -4.98 -12.03 -0.78
C LEU A 203 -3.84 -11.57 -1.69
N VAL A 204 -3.04 -10.62 -1.22
CA VAL A 204 -1.86 -10.14 -1.94
C VAL A 204 -0.87 -11.28 -2.14
N GLU A 205 -0.62 -12.10 -1.11
CA GLU A 205 0.18 -13.34 -1.24
C GLU A 205 -0.41 -14.34 -2.24
N GLY A 206 -1.74 -14.52 -2.25
CA GLY A 206 -2.44 -15.38 -3.20
C GLY A 206 -2.26 -14.93 -4.65
N ILE A 207 -2.38 -13.61 -4.91
CA ILE A 207 -2.11 -13.05 -6.24
C ILE A 207 -0.65 -13.34 -6.64
N TYR A 208 0.32 -13.15 -5.74
CA TYR A 208 1.73 -13.49 -6.01
C TYR A 208 1.98 -14.99 -6.23
N ALA A 209 1.22 -15.85 -5.58
CA ALA A 209 1.25 -17.30 -5.78
C ALA A 209 0.54 -17.73 -7.08
N ASN A 210 0.19 -16.80 -7.96
CA ASN A 210 -0.53 -17.04 -9.20
C ASN A 210 -1.89 -17.72 -8.99
N LYS A 211 -2.58 -17.41 -7.88
CA LYS A 211 -3.95 -17.89 -7.60
C LYS A 211 -4.95 -17.39 -8.66
N PHE A 212 -4.66 -16.27 -9.33
CA PHE A 212 -5.48 -15.66 -10.37
C PHE A 212 -4.71 -15.53 -11.69
N PRO A 213 -4.47 -16.64 -12.43
CA PRO A 213 -3.57 -16.65 -13.59
C PRO A 213 -4.01 -15.73 -14.73
N VAL A 214 -5.32 -15.55 -14.93
CA VAL A 214 -5.87 -14.65 -15.95
C VAL A 214 -5.58 -13.17 -15.60
N LEU A 215 -5.68 -12.81 -14.32
CA LEU A 215 -5.30 -11.46 -13.87
C LEU A 215 -3.80 -11.24 -14.07
N THR A 216 -3.00 -12.24 -13.70
CA THR A 216 -1.54 -12.26 -13.89
C THR A 216 -1.13 -12.05 -15.34
N GLU A 217 -1.74 -12.77 -16.26
CA GLU A 217 -1.51 -12.63 -17.70
C GLU A 217 -1.88 -11.23 -18.20
N ARG A 218 -3.07 -10.72 -17.82
CA ARG A 218 -3.54 -9.39 -18.25
C ARG A 218 -2.69 -8.24 -17.74
N LEU A 219 -2.08 -8.40 -16.56
CA LEU A 219 -1.15 -7.43 -16.01
C LEU A 219 0.24 -7.50 -16.68
N GLY A 220 0.57 -8.62 -17.35
CA GLY A 220 1.79 -8.75 -18.15
C GLY A 220 3.09 -8.79 -17.35
N TYR A 221 3.00 -9.12 -16.05
CA TYR A 221 4.15 -9.08 -15.14
C TYR A 221 4.66 -10.47 -14.78
N ASP A 222 5.97 -10.57 -14.55
CA ASP A 222 6.64 -11.74 -14.00
C ASP A 222 6.72 -11.64 -12.47
N TRP A 223 5.90 -12.46 -11.82
CA TRP A 223 5.64 -12.45 -10.38
C TRP A 223 6.81 -12.98 -9.54
N THR A 224 7.82 -13.56 -10.18
CA THR A 224 9.00 -14.12 -9.49
C THR A 224 9.98 -13.05 -8.99
N GLN A 225 9.79 -11.79 -9.39
CA GLN A 225 10.78 -10.72 -9.19
C GLN A 225 10.55 -9.82 -7.95
N ARG A 226 9.58 -10.11 -7.08
CA ARG A 226 9.32 -9.33 -5.84
C ARG A 226 10.14 -9.81 -4.63
N GLY A 227 10.57 -8.88 -3.78
CA GLY A 227 11.10 -9.14 -2.44
C GLY A 227 10.38 -8.33 -1.36
N TRP A 228 10.52 -8.74 -0.10
CA TRP A 228 9.95 -8.02 1.04
C TRP A 228 10.90 -8.09 2.25
N VAL A 229 10.86 -7.04 3.06
CA VAL A 229 11.62 -6.91 4.30
C VAL A 229 10.64 -6.58 5.41
N GLU A 230 10.51 -7.50 6.36
CA GLU A 230 9.66 -7.29 7.54
C GLU A 230 10.47 -6.60 8.64
N VAL A 231 10.02 -5.41 9.04
CA VAL A 231 10.62 -4.64 10.13
C VAL A 231 9.90 -5.00 11.43
N GLY A 232 10.46 -5.97 12.17
CA GLY A 232 9.89 -6.37 13.45
C GLY A 232 9.89 -5.23 14.47
N TYR A 233 8.69 -4.89 14.98
CA TYR A 233 8.50 -3.99 16.11
C TYR A 233 8.13 -4.83 17.34
N THR A 234 9.06 -5.02 18.26
CA THR A 234 8.72 -5.51 19.59
C THR A 234 8.19 -4.32 20.36
N ASN A 235 6.89 -4.32 20.69
CA ASN A 235 6.37 -3.38 21.68
C ASN A 235 7.18 -3.57 22.97
N SER A 236 8.04 -2.60 23.28
CA SER A 236 8.66 -2.43 24.59
C SER A 236 7.69 -1.70 25.51
#